data_AF-A0AAX3PI55-F1
#
_entry.id   AF-A0AAX3PI55-F1
#
_cell.length_a   1.000
_cell.length_b   1.000
_cell.length_c   1.000
_cell.angle_alpha   90.00
_cell.angle_beta   90.00
_cell.angle_gamma   90.00
#
_symmetry.space_group_name_H-M   'P 1'
#
loop_
_entity.id
_entity.type
_entity.pdbx_description
1 polymer ?
#
loop_
_entity_poly.entity_id
_entity_poly.type
_entity_poly.pdbx_seq_one_letter_code
_entity_poly.pdbx_strand_id
1 'polypeptide(L)'
;MNQNTNISQVGKSNNLNERLDNWLKCEESCHYFAIQIKGKEVHPFGFKDRPFYTLDQAKTYLEHLRLSNPDIEYGICSGGIDVDAIDFENLEAPMWHRVWMNLHQVRLIKLNMSKKSEQELSKLIQNYDEVIAWQVANNTTEFCHYYYVQSCDNESIATSSSYTPDIFEALTTKVCFEKTMPGRSFKISRGLISTDSLLSMDGRTADFFQGFIDYHKERITDIDPEYMVDREIVTETRTVKR
;
A
#
# COMPACT_ATOMS: atom_id res chain seq x y z
N MET A 1 -29.04 -3.71 -29.91
CA MET A 1 -27.93 -4.37 -29.20
C MET A 1 -27.85 -3.75 -27.82
N ASN A 2 -28.48 -4.37 -26.83
CA ASN A 2 -28.44 -3.94 -25.43
C ASN A 2 -27.26 -4.63 -24.77
N GLN A 3 -26.23 -3.89 -24.41
CA GLN A 3 -25.20 -4.38 -23.49
C GLN A 3 -25.75 -4.17 -22.07
N ASN A 4 -26.23 -5.26 -21.48
CA ASN A 4 -26.50 -5.37 -20.06
C ASN A 4 -25.17 -5.20 -19.32
N THR A 5 -24.96 -4.03 -18.72
CA THR A 5 -23.97 -3.86 -17.66
C THR A 5 -24.44 -4.69 -16.46
N ASN A 6 -23.75 -5.79 -16.19
CA ASN A 6 -23.91 -6.59 -14.98
C ASN A 6 -23.52 -5.73 -13.78
N ILE A 7 -24.51 -5.12 -13.14
CA ILE A 7 -24.37 -4.56 -11.79
C ILE A 7 -24.49 -5.76 -10.84
N SER A 8 -23.38 -6.22 -10.26
CA SER A 8 -23.45 -7.25 -9.24
C SER A 8 -24.27 -6.73 -8.05
N GLN A 9 -25.33 -7.47 -7.69
CA GLN A 9 -26.21 -7.13 -6.58
C GLN A 9 -25.41 -7.18 -5.27
N VAL A 10 -25.09 -6.01 -4.74
CA VAL A 10 -24.47 -5.87 -3.42
C VAL A 10 -25.45 -6.36 -2.36
N GLY A 11 -25.03 -7.37 -1.60
CA GLY A 11 -25.79 -7.93 -0.48
C GLY A 11 -26.18 -6.89 0.57
N LYS A 12 -27.26 -7.19 1.31
CA LYS A 12 -27.95 -6.38 2.33
C LYS A 12 -27.09 -6.04 3.57
N SER A 13 -25.90 -5.46 3.42
CA SER A 13 -25.21 -4.80 4.53
C SER A 13 -25.60 -3.32 4.51
N ASN A 14 -26.24 -2.86 5.59
CA ASN A 14 -26.67 -1.47 5.75
C ASN A 14 -25.52 -0.53 6.17
N ASN A 15 -24.31 -1.06 6.40
CA ASN A 15 -23.15 -0.29 6.86
C ASN A 15 -22.12 -0.12 5.73
N LEU A 16 -21.78 1.12 5.41
CA LEU A 16 -20.78 1.45 4.38
C LEU A 16 -19.41 0.84 4.69
N ASN A 17 -19.03 0.76 5.96
CA ASN A 17 -17.72 0.24 6.36
C ASN A 17 -17.60 -1.26 6.06
N GLU A 18 -18.62 -2.05 6.43
CA GLU A 18 -18.66 -3.49 6.11
C GLU A 18 -18.64 -3.72 4.59
N ARG A 19 -19.37 -2.90 3.83
CA ARG A 19 -19.34 -2.97 2.36
C ARG A 19 -17.95 -2.67 1.81
N LEU A 20 -17.27 -1.66 2.36
CA LEU A 20 -15.89 -1.33 1.98
C LEU A 20 -14.94 -2.47 2.30
N ASP A 21 -15.03 -3.04 3.50
CA ASP A 21 -14.18 -4.17 3.91
C ASP A 21 -14.38 -5.38 2.97
N ASN A 22 -15.63 -5.65 2.59
CA ASN A 22 -15.94 -6.72 1.64
C ASN A 22 -15.38 -6.41 0.26
N TRP A 23 -15.50 -5.17 -0.23
CA TRP A 23 -14.92 -4.77 -1.50
C TRP A 23 -13.40 -4.81 -1.50
N LEU A 24 -12.74 -4.45 -0.40
CA LEU A 24 -11.29 -4.47 -0.28
C LEU A 24 -10.72 -5.89 -0.26
N LYS A 25 -11.54 -6.89 0.08
CA LYS A 25 -11.20 -8.32 0.04
C LYS A 25 -11.68 -9.05 -1.22
N CYS A 26 -12.52 -8.40 -2.04
CA CYS A 26 -13.08 -8.98 -3.25
C CYS A 26 -12.10 -8.80 -4.43
N GLU A 27 -11.66 -9.91 -5.01
CA GLU A 27 -10.75 -9.93 -6.16
C GLU A 27 -11.47 -9.73 -7.50
N GLU A 28 -12.78 -9.91 -7.52
CA GLU A 28 -13.59 -9.83 -8.74
C GLU A 28 -14.17 -8.43 -8.96
N SER A 29 -14.02 -7.52 -7.99
CA SER A 29 -14.64 -6.19 -8.05
C SER A 29 -13.72 -5.05 -7.65
N CYS A 30 -13.72 -4.00 -8.46
CA CYS A 30 -13.12 -2.70 -8.17
C CYS A 30 -14.18 -1.73 -7.66
N HIS A 31 -14.11 -1.40 -6.38
CA HIS A 31 -15.00 -0.41 -5.80
C HIS A 31 -14.67 1.00 -6.26
N TYR A 32 -15.67 1.86 -6.20
CA TYR A 32 -15.48 3.28 -6.43
C TYR A 32 -16.41 4.09 -5.54
N PHE A 33 -15.96 5.29 -5.24
CA PHE A 33 -16.82 6.42 -4.90
C PHE A 33 -16.88 7.36 -6.09
N ALA A 34 -18.03 7.96 -6.33
CA ALA A 34 -18.20 8.93 -7.40
C ALA A 34 -19.14 10.05 -6.94
N ILE A 35 -19.00 11.22 -7.56
CA ILE A 35 -19.90 12.35 -7.31
C ILE A 35 -21.00 12.33 -8.37
N GLN A 36 -22.25 12.52 -7.94
CA GLN A 36 -23.42 12.63 -8.81
C GLN A 36 -24.00 14.04 -8.68
N ILE A 37 -24.62 14.52 -9.76
CA ILE A 37 -25.53 15.67 -9.71
C ILE A 37 -26.94 15.10 -9.60
N LYS A 38 -27.69 15.55 -8.60
CA LYS A 38 -29.05 15.06 -8.38
C LYS A 38 -29.96 15.35 -9.57
N GLY A 39 -30.68 14.33 -10.03
CA GLY A 39 -31.52 14.38 -11.23
C GLY A 39 -30.76 14.35 -12.56
N LYS A 40 -29.43 14.18 -12.52
CA LYS A 40 -28.55 14.02 -13.68
C LYS A 40 -27.51 12.93 -13.42
N GLU A 41 -27.96 11.85 -12.79
CA GLU A 41 -27.12 10.73 -12.41
C GLU A 41 -26.54 10.04 -13.67
N VAL A 42 -25.23 9.81 -13.67
CA VAL A 42 -24.52 9.09 -14.74
C VAL A 42 -23.81 7.91 -14.12
N HIS A 43 -23.97 6.72 -14.71
CA HIS A 43 -23.31 5.51 -14.25
C HIS A 43 -22.17 5.11 -15.20
N PRO A 44 -21.07 4.51 -14.69
CA PRO A 44 -20.83 4.19 -13.29
C PRO A 44 -20.25 5.36 -12.48
N PHE A 45 -19.41 6.22 -13.06
CA PHE A 45 -18.58 7.18 -12.33
C PHE A 45 -19.11 8.62 -12.24
N GLY A 46 -20.38 8.85 -12.57
CA GLY A 46 -21.05 10.11 -12.28
C GLY A 46 -20.48 11.31 -13.01
N PHE A 47 -20.49 12.44 -12.31
CA PHE A 47 -20.04 13.72 -12.81
C PHE A 47 -18.57 13.65 -13.26
N LYS A 48 -18.36 13.99 -14.54
CA LYS A 48 -17.05 13.99 -15.21
C LYS A 48 -16.34 12.63 -15.22
N ASP A 49 -17.09 11.54 -15.07
CA ASP A 49 -16.55 10.18 -15.15
C ASP A 49 -15.32 9.98 -14.23
N ARG A 50 -15.44 10.45 -12.98
CA ARG A 50 -14.32 10.53 -12.04
C ARG A 50 -14.53 9.62 -10.82
N PRO A 51 -13.93 8.42 -10.81
CA PRO A 51 -13.91 7.58 -9.63
C PRO A 51 -12.89 8.08 -8.59
N PHE A 52 -13.18 7.78 -7.34
CA PHE A 52 -12.30 7.94 -6.19
C PHE A 52 -12.13 6.59 -5.50
N TYR A 53 -10.92 6.34 -5.00
CA TYR A 53 -10.61 5.09 -4.30
C TYR A 53 -11.08 5.14 -2.84
N THR A 54 -10.92 6.29 -2.15
CA THR A 54 -11.40 6.45 -0.78
C THR A 54 -12.58 7.41 -0.68
N LEU A 55 -13.39 7.23 0.36
CA LEU A 55 -14.50 8.13 0.67
C LEU A 55 -13.99 9.55 0.96
N ASP A 56 -12.87 9.68 1.66
CA ASP A 56 -12.33 10.98 2.04
C ASP A 56 -11.87 11.77 0.81
N GLN A 57 -11.24 11.11 -0.18
CA GLN A 57 -10.93 11.73 -1.46
C GLN A 57 -12.19 12.29 -2.15
N ALA A 58 -13.28 11.51 -2.14
CA ALA A 58 -14.55 11.94 -2.73
C ALA A 58 -15.18 13.11 -1.95
N LYS A 59 -15.14 13.08 -0.61
CA LYS A 59 -15.65 14.17 0.26
C LYS A 59 -14.89 15.47 0.07
N THR A 60 -13.56 15.43 0.07
CA THR A 60 -12.73 16.61 -0.15
C THR A 60 -13.03 17.23 -1.52
N TYR A 61 -13.18 16.42 -2.56
CA TYR A 61 -13.54 16.94 -3.89
C TYR A 61 -14.97 17.48 -3.95
N LEU A 62 -15.92 16.84 -3.25
CA LEU A 62 -17.31 17.30 -3.13
C LEU A 62 -17.40 18.68 -2.47
N GLU A 63 -16.65 18.90 -1.38
CA GLU A 63 -16.58 20.19 -0.70
C GLU A 63 -16.09 21.28 -1.64
N HIS A 64 -15.02 21.01 -2.39
CA HIS A 64 -14.53 21.95 -3.40
C HIS A 64 -15.59 22.28 -4.48
N LEU A 65 -16.34 21.28 -4.96
CA LEU A 65 -17.41 21.50 -5.95
C LEU A 65 -18.56 22.35 -5.39
N ARG A 66 -18.98 22.10 -4.15
CA ARG A 66 -20.04 22.87 -3.48
C ARG A 66 -19.65 24.33 -3.25
N LEU A 67 -18.38 24.59 -2.93
CA LEU A 67 -17.85 25.94 -2.83
C LEU A 67 -17.80 26.65 -4.18
N SER A 68 -17.44 25.92 -5.24
CA SER A 68 -17.27 26.48 -6.59
C SER A 68 -18.60 26.66 -7.32
N ASN A 69 -19.62 25.84 -7.01
CA ASN A 69 -20.92 25.81 -7.68
C ASN A 69 -22.04 25.55 -6.66
N PRO A 70 -22.38 26.53 -5.79
CA PRO A 70 -23.31 26.32 -4.68
C PRO A 70 -24.74 25.97 -5.10
N ASP A 71 -25.15 26.36 -6.31
CA ASP A 71 -26.50 26.12 -6.83
C ASP A 71 -26.71 24.69 -7.37
N ILE A 72 -25.65 23.88 -7.45
CA ILE A 72 -25.72 22.51 -7.93
C ILE A 72 -25.79 21.54 -6.74
N GLU A 73 -26.85 20.74 -6.70
CA GLU A 73 -27.01 19.71 -5.68
C GLU A 73 -26.16 18.47 -6.01
N TYR A 74 -25.01 18.35 -5.37
CA TYR A 74 -24.10 17.21 -5.49
C TYR A 74 -24.28 16.20 -4.36
N GLY A 75 -24.16 14.91 -4.70
CA GLY A 75 -24.11 13.78 -3.77
C GLY A 75 -22.97 12.81 -4.08
N ILE A 76 -22.64 11.92 -3.13
CA ILE A 76 -21.70 10.82 -3.36
C ILE A 76 -22.50 9.53 -3.54
N CYS A 77 -22.15 8.75 -4.56
CA CYS A 77 -22.54 7.36 -4.68
C CYS A 77 -21.34 6.44 -4.54
N SER A 78 -21.60 5.16 -4.26
CA SER A 78 -20.58 4.11 -4.27
C SER A 78 -21.09 2.87 -5.00
N GLY A 79 -20.17 2.13 -5.60
CA GLY A 79 -20.48 0.91 -6.33
C GLY A 79 -19.24 0.05 -6.52
N GLY A 80 -19.43 -1.07 -7.23
CA GLY A 80 -18.36 -1.95 -7.68
C GLY A 80 -18.51 -2.21 -9.18
N ILE A 81 -17.38 -2.38 -9.86
CA ILE A 81 -17.30 -2.79 -11.27
C ILE A 81 -16.52 -4.09 -11.31
N ASP A 82 -16.96 -5.03 -12.14
CA ASP A 82 -16.25 -6.29 -12.32
C ASP A 82 -14.85 -6.02 -12.89
N VAL A 83 -13.84 -6.72 -12.36
CA VAL A 83 -12.43 -6.55 -12.75
C VAL A 83 -12.25 -6.77 -14.26
N ASP A 84 -12.99 -7.71 -14.85
CA ASP A 84 -12.95 -8.02 -16.29
C ASP A 84 -13.48 -6.89 -17.18
N ALA A 85 -14.22 -5.93 -16.62
CA ALA A 85 -14.71 -4.77 -17.34
C ALA A 85 -13.70 -3.60 -17.37
N ILE A 86 -12.55 -3.74 -16.70
CA ILE A 86 -11.54 -2.70 -16.56
C ILE A 86 -10.31 -3.03 -17.41
N ASP A 87 -10.02 -2.15 -18.36
CA ASP A 87 -8.75 -2.20 -19.09
C ASP A 87 -7.65 -1.52 -18.28
N PHE A 88 -7.00 -2.32 -17.43
CA PHE A 88 -5.88 -1.91 -16.59
C PHE A 88 -4.64 -1.44 -17.38
N GLU A 89 -4.54 -1.78 -18.65
CA GLU A 89 -3.41 -1.41 -19.52
C GLU A 89 -3.72 -0.14 -20.35
N ASN A 90 -4.87 0.50 -20.13
CA ASN A 90 -5.25 1.70 -20.86
C ASN A 90 -4.40 2.92 -20.46
N LEU A 91 -3.30 3.11 -21.19
CA LEU A 91 -2.39 4.26 -21.04
C LEU A 91 -2.95 5.57 -21.61
N GLU A 92 -4.12 5.56 -22.24
CA GLU A 92 -4.78 6.78 -22.73
C GLU A 92 -5.82 7.32 -21.74
N ALA A 93 -6.14 6.56 -20.68
CA ALA A 93 -7.08 7.00 -19.67
C ALA A 93 -6.60 8.29 -18.97
N PRO A 94 -7.54 9.19 -18.58
CA PRO A 94 -7.19 10.38 -17.83
C PRO A 94 -6.44 10.04 -16.53
N MET A 95 -5.53 10.92 -16.10
CA MET A 95 -4.64 10.67 -14.97
C MET A 95 -5.39 10.23 -13.69
N TRP A 96 -6.53 10.84 -13.37
CA TRP A 96 -7.32 10.47 -12.19
C TRP A 96 -7.89 9.05 -12.28
N HIS A 97 -8.31 8.63 -13.47
CA HIS A 97 -8.80 7.29 -13.72
C HIS A 97 -7.64 6.29 -13.62
N ARG A 98 -6.46 6.62 -14.16
CA ARG A 98 -5.25 5.81 -13.99
C ARG A 98 -4.83 5.66 -12.53
N VAL A 99 -4.87 6.72 -11.73
CA VAL A 99 -4.57 6.61 -10.30
C VAL A 99 -5.54 5.65 -9.61
N TRP A 100 -6.84 5.73 -9.91
CA TRP A 100 -7.83 4.79 -9.36
C TRP A 100 -7.58 3.34 -9.82
N MET A 101 -7.28 3.12 -11.10
CA MET A 101 -6.93 1.80 -11.64
C MET A 101 -5.67 1.23 -10.98
N ASN A 102 -4.61 2.03 -10.86
CA ASN A 102 -3.35 1.62 -10.25
C ASN A 102 -3.54 1.21 -8.78
N LEU A 103 -4.35 1.94 -8.02
CA LEU A 103 -4.67 1.59 -6.63
C LEU A 103 -5.37 0.22 -6.55
N HIS A 104 -6.28 -0.07 -7.48
CA HIS A 104 -6.93 -1.38 -7.57
C HIS A 104 -5.99 -2.49 -8.03
N GLN A 105 -5.11 -2.23 -9.00
CA GLN A 105 -4.09 -3.21 -9.41
C GLN A 105 -3.19 -3.59 -8.24
N VAL A 106 -2.72 -2.60 -7.48
CA VAL A 106 -1.90 -2.82 -6.28
C VAL A 106 -2.67 -3.66 -5.25
N ARG A 107 -3.95 -3.33 -5.00
CA ARG A 107 -4.81 -4.11 -4.10
C ARG A 107 -4.94 -5.57 -4.57
N LEU A 108 -5.24 -5.78 -5.84
CA LEU A 108 -5.43 -7.13 -6.41
C LEU A 108 -4.13 -7.95 -6.36
N ILE A 109 -2.98 -7.32 -6.65
CA ILE A 109 -1.68 -7.97 -6.49
C ILE A 109 -1.49 -8.38 -5.03
N LYS A 110 -1.71 -7.49 -4.08
CA LYS A 110 -1.55 -7.79 -2.64
C LYS A 110 -2.43 -8.96 -2.19
N LEU A 111 -3.70 -9.00 -2.60
CA LEU A 111 -4.62 -10.10 -2.30
C LEU A 111 -4.15 -11.43 -2.91
N ASN A 112 -3.71 -11.42 -4.16
CA ASN A 112 -3.18 -12.61 -4.83
C ASN A 112 -1.87 -13.10 -4.16
N MET A 113 -0.98 -12.18 -3.77
CA MET A 113 0.27 -12.52 -3.11
C MET A 113 0.05 -13.08 -1.71
N SER A 114 -0.93 -12.56 -0.94
CA SER A 114 -1.22 -13.07 0.41
C SER A 114 -1.85 -14.46 0.43
N LYS A 115 -2.40 -14.92 -0.70
CA LYS A 115 -2.92 -16.29 -0.87
C LYS A 115 -1.84 -17.31 -1.22
N LYS A 116 -0.66 -16.86 -1.64
CA LYS A 116 0.43 -17.75 -2.02
C LYS A 116 1.12 -18.30 -0.79
N SER A 117 1.44 -19.59 -0.82
CA SER A 117 2.31 -20.19 0.18
C SER A 117 3.73 -19.64 0.08
N GLU A 118 4.48 -19.76 1.17
CA GLU A 118 5.91 -19.44 1.20
C GLU A 118 6.68 -20.15 0.07
N GLN A 119 6.35 -21.42 -0.20
CA GLN A 119 6.97 -22.21 -1.27
C GLN A 119 6.67 -21.67 -2.68
N GLU A 120 5.51 -21.05 -2.88
CA GLU A 120 5.17 -20.40 -4.15
C GLU A 120 5.87 -19.06 -4.29
N LEU A 121 5.94 -18.29 -3.20
CA LEU A 121 6.60 -16.98 -3.18
C LEU A 121 8.13 -17.10 -3.32
N SER A 122 8.75 -18.10 -2.68
CA SER A 122 10.20 -18.32 -2.76
C SER A 122 10.68 -18.57 -4.18
N LYS A 123 9.88 -19.25 -5.00
CA LYS A 123 10.16 -19.49 -6.43
C LYS A 123 10.22 -18.20 -7.27
N LEU A 124 9.63 -17.11 -6.79
CA LEU A 124 9.65 -15.81 -7.47
C LEU A 124 10.86 -14.96 -7.09
N ILE A 125 11.64 -15.38 -6.09
CA ILE A 125 12.82 -14.67 -5.61
C ILE A 125 14.07 -15.39 -6.10
N GLN A 126 14.90 -14.67 -6.84
CA GLN A 126 16.21 -15.19 -7.25
C GLN A 126 17.11 -15.38 -6.03
N ASN A 127 17.77 -16.54 -5.95
CA ASN A 127 18.68 -16.93 -4.87
C ASN A 127 18.03 -16.90 -3.47
N TYR A 128 16.75 -17.26 -3.37
CA TYR A 128 15.98 -17.22 -2.11
C TYR A 128 16.73 -17.86 -0.92
N ASP A 129 17.30 -19.06 -1.11
CA ASP A 129 18.04 -19.78 -0.04
C ASP A 129 19.23 -18.98 0.49
N GLU A 130 19.98 -18.30 -0.39
CA GLU A 130 21.08 -17.41 0.01
C GLU A 130 20.58 -16.17 0.75
N VAL A 131 19.38 -15.71 0.43
CA VAL A 131 18.77 -14.58 1.13
C VAL A 131 18.34 -14.95 2.53
N ILE A 132 17.70 -16.11 2.70
CA ILE A 132 17.31 -16.62 4.01
C ILE A 132 18.54 -16.94 4.87
N ALA A 133 19.56 -17.60 4.30
CA ALA A 133 20.80 -17.88 5.03
C ALA A 133 21.48 -16.58 5.52
N TRP A 134 21.50 -15.55 4.67
CA TRP A 134 22.01 -14.22 5.05
C TRP A 134 21.16 -13.57 6.14
N GLN A 135 19.83 -13.63 6.05
CA GLN A 135 18.93 -13.08 7.07
C GLN A 135 19.18 -13.74 8.44
N VAL A 136 19.25 -15.07 8.47
CA VAL A 136 19.52 -15.83 9.71
C VAL A 136 20.88 -15.45 10.30
N ALA A 137 21.92 -15.36 9.47
CA ALA A 137 23.26 -15.00 9.91
C ALA A 137 23.36 -13.57 10.49
N ASN A 138 22.43 -12.68 10.14
CA ASN A 138 22.41 -11.29 10.58
C ASN A 138 21.26 -10.97 11.55
N ASN A 139 20.54 -11.98 12.04
CA ASN A 139 19.50 -11.79 13.05
C ASN A 139 20.11 -11.63 14.45
N THR A 140 20.80 -10.50 14.67
CA THR A 140 21.49 -10.19 15.93
C THR A 140 20.89 -8.97 16.61
N THR A 141 21.24 -8.69 17.87
CA THR A 141 20.84 -7.45 18.56
C THR A 141 21.59 -6.22 18.06
N GLU A 142 22.72 -6.40 17.36
CA GLU A 142 23.56 -5.32 16.86
C GLU A 142 23.06 -4.69 15.55
N PHE A 143 22.40 -5.49 14.71
CA PHE A 143 21.95 -5.07 13.38
C PHE A 143 20.49 -5.42 13.13
N CYS A 144 19.82 -4.58 12.36
CA CYS A 144 18.55 -4.87 11.70
C CYS A 144 18.81 -5.15 10.22
N HIS A 145 18.36 -6.30 9.72
CA HIS A 145 18.29 -6.51 8.27
C HIS A 145 17.07 -5.80 7.69
N TYR A 146 17.19 -5.34 6.46
CA TYR A 146 16.06 -4.80 5.71
C TYR A 146 16.16 -5.12 4.23
N TYR A 147 15.00 -5.10 3.59
CA TYR A 147 14.80 -5.17 2.16
C TYR A 147 14.14 -3.89 1.67
N TYR A 148 14.45 -3.51 0.43
CA TYR A 148 13.77 -2.44 -0.27
C TYR A 148 13.79 -2.70 -1.77
N VAL A 149 12.84 -2.13 -2.48
CA VAL A 149 12.75 -2.20 -3.93
C VAL A 149 13.20 -0.88 -4.50
N GLN A 150 14.13 -0.91 -5.44
CA GLN A 150 14.58 0.30 -6.14
C GLN A 150 14.56 0.10 -7.65
N SER A 151 14.29 1.19 -8.37
CA SER A 151 14.47 1.24 -9.82
C SER A 151 15.95 1.00 -10.16
N CYS A 152 16.23 0.14 -11.13
CA CYS A 152 17.56 -0.14 -11.64
C CYS A 152 17.71 0.21 -13.13
N ASP A 153 16.72 0.91 -13.68
CA ASP A 153 16.81 1.56 -14.98
C ASP A 153 17.62 2.86 -14.91
N ASN A 154 18.10 3.34 -16.07
CA ASN A 154 18.84 4.61 -16.20
C ASN A 154 17.91 5.82 -16.31
N GLU A 155 16.72 5.76 -15.71
CA GLU A 155 15.75 6.85 -15.76
C GLU A 155 16.14 8.00 -14.82
N SER A 156 15.67 9.20 -15.16
CA SER A 156 16.05 10.44 -14.47
C SER A 156 15.57 10.54 -13.02
N ILE A 157 14.51 9.82 -12.64
CA ILE A 157 13.95 9.83 -11.29
C ILE A 157 14.06 8.43 -10.70
N ALA A 158 14.96 8.27 -9.73
CA ALA A 158 15.05 7.06 -8.94
C ALA A 158 13.77 6.87 -8.11
N THR A 159 13.22 5.66 -8.12
CA THR A 159 12.06 5.27 -7.32
C THR A 159 12.48 4.17 -6.35
N SER A 160 12.13 4.34 -5.07
CA SER A 160 12.41 3.35 -4.02
C SER A 160 11.20 3.15 -3.12
N SER A 161 11.04 1.93 -2.61
CA SER A 161 10.13 1.64 -1.50
C SER A 161 10.74 2.05 -0.16
N SER A 162 9.90 2.06 0.87
CA SER A 162 10.34 2.02 2.27
C SER A 162 11.07 0.71 2.58
N TYR A 163 11.76 0.69 3.73
CA TYR A 163 12.40 -0.51 4.26
C TYR A 163 11.37 -1.45 4.88
N THR A 164 11.54 -2.74 4.64
CA THR A 164 10.76 -3.82 5.27
C THR A 164 11.69 -4.93 5.74
N PRO A 165 11.41 -5.58 6.88
CA PRO A 165 12.16 -6.76 7.32
C PRO A 165 11.74 -8.04 6.58
N ASP A 166 10.64 -8.00 5.81
CA ASP A 166 10.05 -9.16 5.13
C ASP A 166 10.37 -9.13 3.63
N ILE A 167 11.06 -10.17 3.17
CA ILE A 167 11.40 -10.35 1.76
C ILE A 167 10.16 -10.53 0.87
N PHE A 168 9.07 -11.10 1.38
CA PHE A 168 7.85 -11.28 0.62
C PHE A 168 7.05 -9.99 0.48
N GLU A 169 7.13 -9.09 1.47
CA GLU A 169 6.64 -7.73 1.34
C GLU A 169 7.43 -6.96 0.27
N ALA A 170 8.76 -7.10 0.27
CA ALA A 170 9.61 -6.51 -0.78
C ALA A 170 9.29 -7.08 -2.17
N LEU A 171 9.08 -8.40 -2.28
CA LEU A 171 8.65 -9.05 -3.52
C LEU A 171 7.31 -8.49 -4.01
N THR A 172 6.31 -8.41 -3.13
CA THR A 172 4.99 -7.87 -3.45
C THR A 172 5.09 -6.42 -3.94
N THR A 173 5.93 -5.61 -3.27
CA THR A 173 6.20 -4.23 -3.66
C THR A 173 6.85 -4.14 -5.04
N LYS A 174 7.81 -5.03 -5.34
CA LYS A 174 8.45 -5.10 -6.67
C LYS A 174 7.43 -5.38 -7.76
N VAL A 175 6.56 -6.38 -7.56
CA VAL A 175 5.50 -6.72 -8.53
C VAL A 175 4.54 -5.54 -8.72
N CYS A 176 4.19 -4.83 -7.64
CA CYS A 176 3.35 -3.63 -7.72
C CYS A 176 4.01 -2.51 -8.55
N PHE A 177 5.30 -2.25 -8.33
CA PHE A 177 6.04 -1.24 -9.09
C PHE A 177 6.14 -1.60 -10.57
N GLU A 178 6.51 -2.84 -10.89
CA GLU A 178 6.60 -3.32 -12.27
C GLU A 178 5.26 -3.25 -13.00
N LYS A 179 4.15 -3.47 -12.29
CA LYS A 179 2.80 -3.40 -12.88
C LYS A 179 2.31 -1.97 -13.10
N THR A 180 2.51 -1.09 -12.12
CA THR A 180 1.97 0.29 -12.16
C THR A 180 2.89 1.28 -12.88
N MET A 181 4.12 0.87 -13.19
CA MET A 181 5.13 1.67 -13.91
C MET A 181 5.69 0.86 -15.08
N PRO A 182 4.88 0.59 -16.12
CA PRO A 182 5.32 -0.20 -17.27
C PRO A 182 6.53 0.43 -17.95
N GLY A 183 7.50 -0.40 -18.33
CA GLY A 183 8.76 0.04 -18.95
C GLY A 183 9.88 0.35 -17.96
N ARG A 184 9.60 0.36 -16.66
CA ARG A 184 10.62 0.49 -15.62
C ARG A 184 11.09 -0.87 -15.11
N SER A 185 12.34 -0.91 -14.65
CA SER A 185 12.97 -2.11 -14.09
C SER A 185 13.26 -1.93 -12.61
N PHE A 186 12.92 -2.94 -11.81
CA PHE A 186 13.06 -2.89 -10.36
C PHE A 186 13.83 -4.10 -9.83
N LYS A 187 14.60 -3.89 -8.76
CA LYS A 187 15.29 -4.96 -8.03
C LYS A 187 15.02 -4.88 -6.54
N ILE A 188 14.93 -6.04 -5.90
CA ILE A 188 14.99 -6.15 -4.45
C ILE A 188 16.45 -6.01 -4.04
N SER A 189 16.72 -5.08 -3.15
CA SER A 189 18.03 -4.88 -2.52
C SER A 189 17.89 -5.15 -1.03
N ARG A 190 18.99 -5.54 -0.39
CA ARG A 190 19.06 -5.86 1.03
C ARG A 190 20.20 -5.09 1.69
N GLY A 191 20.07 -4.81 2.98
CA GLY A 191 21.09 -4.11 3.74
C GLY A 191 20.99 -4.35 5.24
N LEU A 192 21.99 -3.87 5.97
CA LEU A 192 22.01 -3.84 7.43
C LEU A 192 22.03 -2.39 7.89
N ILE A 193 21.33 -2.12 8.99
CA ILE A 193 21.45 -0.88 9.75
C ILE A 193 21.75 -1.24 11.20
N SER A 194 22.67 -0.53 11.85
CA SER A 194 22.97 -0.80 13.25
C SER A 194 21.79 -0.42 14.13
N THR A 195 21.59 -1.17 15.22
CA THR A 195 20.55 -0.88 16.21
C THR A 195 20.70 0.51 16.80
N ASP A 196 21.94 0.95 17.06
CA ASP A 196 22.20 2.31 17.55
C ASP A 196 21.73 3.39 16.58
N SER A 197 22.07 3.26 15.30
CA SER A 197 21.64 4.23 14.30
C SER A 197 20.13 4.23 14.16
N LEU A 198 19.50 3.05 14.14
CA LEU A 198 18.06 2.93 13.98
C LEU A 198 17.30 3.55 15.17
N LEU A 199 17.68 3.20 16.41
CA LEU A 199 17.04 3.73 17.63
C LEU A 199 17.31 5.22 17.85
N SER A 200 18.42 5.76 17.33
CA SER A 200 18.67 7.21 17.41
C SER A 200 17.65 8.06 16.63
N MET A 201 16.95 7.46 15.67
CA MET A 201 15.91 8.08 14.85
C MET A 201 14.50 7.92 15.44
N ASP A 202 14.36 7.18 16.53
CA ASP A 202 13.08 6.89 17.16
C ASP A 202 12.33 8.16 17.58
N GLY A 203 11.09 8.32 17.12
CA GLY A 203 10.27 9.51 17.34
C GLY A 203 10.75 10.76 16.60
N ARG A 204 11.76 10.66 15.73
CA ARG A 204 12.38 11.77 14.97
C ARG A 204 12.37 11.53 13.46
N THR A 205 11.54 10.59 13.02
CA THR A 205 11.43 10.15 11.63
C THR A 205 9.98 10.25 11.16
N ALA A 206 9.74 10.02 9.87
CA ALA A 206 8.39 9.95 9.33
C ALA A 206 7.67 8.67 9.79
N ASP A 207 6.34 8.73 9.95
CA ASP A 207 5.52 7.62 10.46
C ASP A 207 5.78 6.29 9.75
N PHE A 208 5.99 6.31 8.42
CA PHE A 208 6.24 5.11 7.63
C PHE A 208 7.58 4.43 7.97
N PHE A 209 8.55 5.19 8.48
CA PHE A 209 9.84 4.65 8.92
C PHE A 209 9.81 4.30 10.41
N GLN A 210 8.94 4.94 11.19
CA GLN A 210 8.71 4.62 12.59
C GLN A 210 8.22 3.17 12.76
N GLY A 211 7.32 2.69 11.88
CA GLY A 211 6.90 1.29 11.92
C GLY A 211 8.04 0.28 11.76
N PHE A 212 9.08 0.61 10.99
CA PHE A 212 10.28 -0.23 10.86
C PHE A 212 11.15 -0.21 12.13
N ILE A 213 11.23 0.94 12.80
CA ILE A 213 11.91 1.07 14.10
C ILE A 213 11.18 0.24 15.16
N ASP A 214 9.85 0.34 15.22
CA ASP A 214 9.04 -0.36 16.20
C ASP A 214 9.11 -1.89 16.01
N TYR A 215 9.03 -2.36 14.76
CA TYR A 215 9.32 -3.76 14.44
C TYR A 215 10.68 -4.21 14.98
N HIS A 216 11.73 -3.40 14.79
CA HIS A 216 13.06 -3.77 15.26
C HIS A 216 13.15 -3.82 16.79
N LYS A 217 12.46 -2.93 17.50
CA LYS A 217 12.37 -2.96 18.97
C LYS A 217 11.72 -4.24 19.49
N GLU A 218 10.64 -4.68 18.84
CA GLU A 218 10.00 -5.95 19.15
C GLU A 218 10.97 -7.12 18.90
N ARG A 219 11.58 -7.14 17.71
CA ARG A 219 12.55 -8.19 17.32
C ARG A 219 13.73 -8.32 18.29
N ILE A 220 14.34 -7.21 18.71
CA ILE A 220 15.48 -7.27 19.66
C ILE A 220 15.03 -7.66 21.06
N THR A 221 13.80 -7.31 21.47
CA THR A 221 13.21 -7.79 22.73
C THR A 221 12.99 -9.31 22.69
N ASP A 222 12.60 -9.86 21.54
CA ASP A 222 12.46 -11.31 21.37
C ASP A 222 13.80 -12.06 21.39
N ILE A 223 14.88 -11.43 20.88
CA ILE A 223 16.23 -12.00 20.89
C ILE A 223 16.86 -11.91 22.28
N ASP A 224 16.71 -10.75 22.92
CA ASP A 224 17.30 -10.43 24.23
C ASP A 224 16.33 -9.50 25.00
N PRO A 225 15.48 -10.07 25.87
CA PRO A 225 14.49 -9.31 26.63
C PRO A 225 15.10 -8.24 27.55
N GLU A 226 16.37 -8.36 27.95
CA GLU A 226 17.04 -7.41 28.84
C GLU A 226 17.64 -6.22 28.08
N TYR A 227 17.81 -6.34 26.76
CA TYR A 227 18.50 -5.35 25.92
C TYR A 227 17.85 -3.96 25.96
N MET A 228 16.52 -3.88 25.90
CA MET A 228 15.80 -2.60 25.96
C MET A 228 15.81 -2.00 27.37
N VAL A 229 15.69 -2.85 28.40
CA VAL A 229 15.66 -2.44 29.81
C VAL A 229 16.99 -1.81 30.20
N ASP A 230 18.11 -2.44 29.82
CA ASP A 230 19.45 -1.92 30.11
C ASP A 230 19.70 -0.55 29.46
N ARG A 231 19.15 -0.31 28.26
CA ARG A 231 19.26 0.98 27.58
C ARG A 231 18.42 2.07 28.23
N GLU A 232 17.22 1.77 28.69
CA GLU A 232 16.41 2.74 29.44
C GLU A 232 17.12 3.15 30.74
N ILE A 233 17.66 2.19 31.48
CA ILE A 233 18.44 2.43 32.71
C ILE A 233 19.68 3.30 32.42
N VAL A 234 20.43 3.03 31.35
CA VAL A 234 21.61 3.83 30.97
C VAL A 234 21.22 5.26 30.58
N THR A 235 20.07 5.43 29.93
CA THR A 235 19.58 6.75 29.49
C THR A 235 19.12 7.60 30.68
N GLU A 236 18.42 6.99 31.65
CA GLU A 236 18.05 7.63 32.92
C GLU A 236 19.28 7.97 33.78
N THR A 237 20.24 7.05 33.89
CA THR A 237 21.48 7.29 34.67
C THR A 237 22.32 8.44 34.09
N ARG A 238 22.24 8.68 32.78
CA ARG A 238 22.88 9.84 32.11
C ARG A 238 22.11 11.15 32.31
N THR A 239 20.79 11.12 32.51
CA THR A 239 19.99 12.32 32.76
C THR A 239 20.05 12.79 34.21
N VAL A 240 20.28 11.87 35.16
CA VAL A 240 20.37 12.18 36.60
C VAL A 240 21.73 12.81 37.02
N LYS A 241 22.74 12.81 36.13
CA LYS A 241 23.98 13.58 36.34
C LYS A 241 23.88 15.00 35.77
N ARG A 242 23.19 15.89 36.46
CA ARG A 242 23.33 17.35 36.32
C ARG A 242 23.49 18.02 37.67
#